data_AF-A0A968MR43-F1
#
_entry.id   AF-A0A968MR43-F1
#
_cell.length_a   1.000
_cell.length_b   1.000
_cell.length_c   1.000
_cell.angle_alpha   90.00
_cell.angle_beta   90.00
_cell.angle_gamma   90.00
#
_symmetry.space_group_name_H-M   'P 1'
#
loop_
_entity.id
_entity.type
_entity.pdbx_description
1 polymer ?
#
loop_
_entity_poly.entity_id
_entity_poly.type
_entity_poly.pdbx_seq_one_letter_code
_entity_poly.pdbx_strand_id
1 'polypeptide(L)'
;MKETNFVIDNTSRNTTFNYIKFIDRFDEKTFLVFLSKDDICTSTKLMSDYSSFKKTVTEFNKKYKKISSNEWNYKHNGFTYKVILKKEEWFYSVIVTPKNK
;
A
#
# COMPACT_ATOMS: atom_id res chain seq x y z
N MET A 1 -1.48 -10.77 9.29
CA MET A 1 -0.27 -10.54 8.48
C MET A 1 0.76 -9.98 9.46
N LYS A 2 1.66 -10.84 9.96
CA LYS A 2 2.79 -10.46 10.81
C LYS A 2 4.02 -10.59 9.91
N GLU A 3 4.31 -9.55 9.14
CA GLU A 3 5.63 -9.39 8.54
C GLU A 3 6.17 -8.07 9.09
N THR A 4 6.85 -8.21 10.23
CA THR A 4 7.15 -7.14 11.20
C THR A 4 8.53 -6.52 11.00
N ASN A 5 9.07 -6.52 9.79
CA ASN A 5 10.46 -6.12 9.57
C ASN A 5 10.63 -5.14 8.39
N PHE A 6 9.83 -4.08 8.36
CA PHE A 6 10.12 -2.91 7.53
C PHE A 6 11.12 -2.00 8.25
N VAL A 7 12.11 -1.50 7.52
CA VAL A 7 13.06 -0.48 7.99
C VAL A 7 12.90 0.78 7.14
N ILE A 8 13.10 1.95 7.75
CA ILE A 8 13.07 3.22 7.02
C ILE A 8 14.25 3.23 6.05
N ASP A 9 13.97 3.59 4.79
CA ASP A 9 15.00 3.79 3.77
C ASP A 9 15.16 5.27 3.44
N ASN A 10 16.27 5.86 3.88
CA ASN A 10 16.66 7.25 3.64
C ASN A 10 17.75 7.38 2.55
N THR A 11 18.08 6.30 1.84
CA THR A 11 19.20 6.29 0.88
C THR A 11 18.92 7.08 -0.40
N SER A 12 17.66 7.43 -0.67
CA SER A 12 17.24 8.17 -1.85
C SER A 12 16.57 9.48 -1.45
N ARG A 13 17.10 10.60 -1.95
CA ARG A 13 16.53 11.93 -1.72
C ARG A 13 15.49 12.21 -2.81
N ASN A 14 14.21 11.97 -2.53
CA ASN A 14 13.13 12.35 -3.45
C ASN A 14 12.76 13.83 -3.22
N THR A 15 13.04 14.69 -4.20
CA THR A 15 12.72 16.13 -4.13
C THR A 15 11.38 16.48 -4.76
N THR A 16 10.70 15.52 -5.39
CA THR A 16 9.47 15.73 -6.18
C THR A 16 8.22 15.28 -5.44
N PHE A 17 8.31 14.20 -4.67
CA PHE A 17 7.18 13.61 -3.95
C PHE A 17 7.46 13.58 -2.44
N ASN A 18 6.53 14.09 -1.63
CA ASN A 18 6.61 14.02 -0.18
C ASN A 18 6.13 12.63 0.30
N TYR A 19 7.05 11.70 0.51
CA TYR A 19 6.75 10.39 1.10
C TYR A 19 7.84 9.90 2.03
N ILE A 20 7.46 8.99 2.93
CA ILE A 20 8.38 8.16 3.72
C ILE A 20 8.47 6.78 3.04
N LYS A 21 9.69 6.30 2.80
CA LYS A 21 9.96 4.98 2.22
C LYS A 21 10.40 4.00 3.28
N PHE A 22 9.85 2.80 3.19
CA PHE A 22 10.27 1.63 3.95
C PHE A 22 10.56 0.48 2.99
N ILE A 23 11.54 -0.34 3.33
CA ILE A 23 11.83 -1.61 2.66
C ILE A 23 11.77 -2.73 3.67
N ASP A 24 11.36 -3.93 3.24
CA ASP A 24 11.48 -5.10 4.10
C ASP A 24 12.94 -5.61 4.12
N ARG A 25 13.25 -6.52 5.05
CA ARG A 25 14.62 -7.04 5.24
C ARG A 25 15.20 -7.76 4.03
N PHE A 26 14.35 -8.21 3.10
CA PHE A 26 14.76 -8.93 1.90
C PHE A 26 14.72 -8.04 0.66
N ASP A 27 14.33 -6.76 0.80
CA ASP A 27 14.10 -5.81 -0.30
C ASP A 27 13.12 -6.32 -1.37
N GLU A 28 12.23 -7.24 -0.99
CA GLU A 28 11.16 -7.79 -1.83
C GLU A 28 9.95 -6.86 -1.84
N LYS A 29 9.80 -6.04 -0.79
CA LYS A 29 8.67 -5.14 -0.59
C LYS A 29 9.12 -3.74 -0.28
N THR A 30 8.62 -2.81 -1.08
CA THR A 30 8.73 -1.38 -0.80
C THR A 30 7.39 -0.85 -0.33
N PHE A 31 7.36 -0.16 0.80
CA PHE A 31 6.19 0.50 1.34
C PHE A 31 6.39 2.01 1.37
N LEU A 32 5.49 2.75 0.72
CA LEU A 32 5.51 4.20 0.64
C LEU A 32 4.33 4.79 1.39
N VAL A 33 4.58 5.82 2.21
CA VAL A 33 3.57 6.62 2.89
C VAL A 33 3.62 8.03 2.33
N PHE A 34 2.62 8.41 1.54
CA PHE A 34 2.56 9.73 0.91
C PHE A 34 1.92 10.75 1.84
N LEU A 35 2.54 11.92 1.97
CA LEU A 35 2.16 12.98 2.90
C LEU A 35 1.66 14.22 2.15
N SER A 36 0.72 14.93 2.74
CA SER A 36 0.34 16.29 2.31
C SER A 36 1.45 17.29 2.67
N LYS A 37 1.21 18.58 2.40
CA LYS A 37 2.09 19.66 2.86
C LYS A 37 2.06 19.86 4.39
N ASP A 38 1.01 19.38 5.04
CA ASP A 38 0.78 19.48 6.48
C ASP A 38 1.15 18.16 7.20
N ASP A 39 1.98 17.32 6.57
CA ASP A 39 2.43 16.01 7.06
C ASP A 39 1.30 15.00 7.38
N ILE A 40 0.15 15.14 6.72
CA ILE A 40 -0.98 14.22 6.84
C ILE A 40 -0.86 13.11 5.78
N CYS A 41 -0.96 11.85 6.20
CA CYS A 41 -0.97 10.71 5.28
C CYS A 41 -2.17 10.78 4.32
N THR A 42 -1.90 10.93 3.02
CA THR A 42 -2.92 11.00 1.96
C THR A 42 -3.16 9.64 1.31
N SER A 43 -2.14 8.79 1.24
CA SER A 43 -2.22 7.45 0.69
C SER A 43 -1.03 6.60 1.09
N THR A 44 -1.17 5.28 0.97
CA THR A 44 -0.03 4.35 1.07
C THR A 44 0.06 3.51 -0.20
N LYS A 45 1.27 3.08 -0.54
CA LYS A 45 1.55 2.17 -1.65
C LYS A 45 2.50 1.07 -1.18
N LEU A 46 2.04 -0.17 -1.20
CA LEU A 46 2.88 -1.35 -1.03
C LEU A 46 3.20 -1.92 -2.41
N MET A 47 4.48 -2.06 -2.74
CA MET A 47 4.98 -2.72 -3.94
C MET A 47 5.57 -4.07 -3.55
N SER A 48 5.29 -5.10 -4.35
CA SER A 48 5.80 -6.47 -4.16
C SER A 48 5.91 -7.16 -5.50
N ASP A 49 6.84 -8.11 -5.63
CA ASP A 49 6.84 -9.06 -6.74
C ASP A 49 5.54 -9.91 -6.77
N TYR A 50 5.36 -10.71 -7.82
CA TYR A 50 4.15 -11.51 -8.00
C TYR A 50 4.06 -12.77 -7.12
N SER A 51 5.10 -13.14 -6.36
CA SER A 51 5.12 -14.37 -5.53
C SER A 51 3.98 -14.39 -4.52
N SER A 52 3.62 -13.21 -3.97
CA SER A 52 2.58 -13.06 -2.94
C SER A 52 1.23 -12.57 -3.48
N PHE A 53 1.09 -12.39 -4.79
CA PHE A 53 -0.08 -11.81 -5.43
C PHE A 53 -1.38 -12.56 -5.11
N LYS A 54 -1.41 -13.87 -5.38
CA LYS A 54 -2.61 -14.71 -5.18
C LYS A 54 -3.06 -14.71 -3.72
N LYS A 55 -2.09 -14.79 -2.80
CA LYS A 55 -2.33 -14.74 -1.35
C LYS A 55 -2.95 -13.39 -0.94
N THR A 56 -2.41 -12.28 -1.45
CA THR A 56 -2.92 -10.93 -1.19
C THR A 56 -4.37 -10.77 -1.65
N VAL A 57 -4.69 -11.20 -2.87
CA VAL A 57 -6.07 -11.13 -3.39
C VAL A 57 -7.04 -11.97 -2.56
N THR A 58 -6.65 -13.19 -2.18
CA THR A 58 -7.46 -14.05 -1.31
C THR A 58 -7.73 -13.40 0.05
N GLU A 59 -6.71 -12.80 0.67
CA GLU A 59 -6.86 -12.10 1.95
C GLU A 59 -7.77 -10.87 1.83
N PHE A 60 -7.67 -10.10 0.74
CA PHE A 60 -8.55 -8.94 0.51
C PHE A 60 -10.00 -9.38 0.29
N ASN A 61 -10.24 -10.43 -0.50
CA ASN A 61 -11.58 -10.96 -0.70
C ASN A 61 -12.20 -11.49 0.62
N LYS A 62 -11.37 -11.99 1.54
CA LYS A 62 -11.82 -12.47 2.85
C LYS A 62 -12.14 -11.34 3.83
N LYS A 63 -11.39 -10.23 3.78
CA LYS A 63 -11.46 -9.17 4.81
C LYS A 63 -12.22 -7.92 4.38
N TYR A 64 -12.19 -7.59 3.10
CA TYR A 64 -12.65 -6.30 2.59
C TYR A 64 -13.83 -6.49 1.66
N LYS A 65 -14.69 -5.47 1.58
CA LYS A 65 -15.82 -5.47 0.66
C LYS A 65 -15.29 -5.29 -0.76
N LYS A 66 -15.35 -6.34 -1.57
CA LYS A 66 -14.97 -6.29 -2.98
C LYS A 66 -15.91 -5.34 -3.75
N ILE A 67 -15.32 -4.46 -4.55
CA ILE A 67 -16.03 -3.48 -5.39
C ILE A 67 -15.88 -3.85 -6.87
N SER A 68 -14.69 -4.29 -7.28
CA SER A 68 -14.40 -4.78 -8.64
C SER A 68 -13.35 -5.90 -8.58
N SER A 69 -12.83 -6.31 -9.75
CA SER A 69 -11.77 -7.32 -9.84
C SER A 69 -10.47 -6.92 -9.13
N ASN A 70 -10.19 -5.62 -9.04
CA ASN A 70 -8.96 -5.06 -8.49
C ASN A 70 -9.19 -3.96 -7.44
N GLU A 71 -10.43 -3.83 -6.95
CA GLU A 71 -10.81 -2.80 -5.99
C GLU A 71 -11.61 -3.38 -4.82
N TRP A 72 -11.27 -2.94 -3.61
CA TRP A 72 -11.99 -3.24 -2.38
C TRP A 72 -12.19 -1.97 -1.54
N ASN A 73 -13.14 -2.01 -0.61
CA ASN A 73 -13.26 -1.01 0.44
C ASN A 73 -13.27 -1.69 1.82
N TYR A 74 -12.71 -1.01 2.82
CA TYR A 74 -12.86 -1.40 4.22
C TYR A 74 -13.12 -0.18 5.10
N LYS A 75 -13.65 -0.43 6.31
CA LYS A 75 -13.84 0.62 7.32
C LYS A 75 -12.84 0.41 8.45
N HIS A 76 -12.21 1.48 8.90
CA HIS A 76 -11.32 1.48 10.05
C HIS A 76 -11.43 2.83 10.76
N ASN A 77 -11.60 2.81 12.09
CA ASN A 77 -11.75 4.01 12.94
C ASN A 77 -12.76 5.04 12.41
N GLY A 78 -13.90 4.58 11.88
CA GLY A 78 -14.95 5.46 11.34
C GLY A 78 -14.70 6.00 9.93
N PHE A 79 -13.53 5.76 9.34
CA PHE A 79 -13.19 6.14 7.97
C PHE A 79 -13.38 4.97 7.01
N THR A 80 -13.79 5.27 5.78
CA THR A 80 -13.82 4.29 4.69
C THR A 80 -12.55 4.45 3.87
N TYR A 81 -11.88 3.34 3.60
CA TYR A 81 -10.67 3.29 2.79
C TYR A 81 -10.94 2.52 1.52
N LYS A 82 -10.39 3.02 0.43
CA LYS A 82 -10.33 2.38 -0.88
C LYS A 82 -9.00 1.65 -1.01
N VAL A 83 -9.05 0.40 -1.45
CA VAL A 83 -7.88 -0.41 -1.78
C VAL A 83 -7.92 -0.69 -3.28
N ILE A 84 -6.88 -0.25 -4.00
CA ILE A 84 -6.70 -0.50 -5.43
C ILE A 84 -5.48 -1.39 -5.59
N LEU A 85 -5.64 -2.48 -6.33
CA LEU A 85 -4.55 -3.32 -6.77
C LEU A 85 -4.20 -3.00 -8.23
N LYS A 86 -2.95 -2.64 -8.49
CA LYS A 86 -2.41 -2.37 -9.83
C LYS A 86 -1.33 -3.39 -10.16
N LYS A 87 -1.40 -3.94 -11.38
CA LYS A 87 -0.39 -4.84 -11.93
C LYS A 87 0.52 -4.02 -12.85
N GLU A 88 1.82 -4.12 -12.64
CA GLU A 88 2.87 -3.59 -13.53
C GLU A 88 3.63 -4.78 -14.15
N GLU A 89 4.56 -4.52 -15.06
CA GLU A 89 5.31 -5.58 -15.74
C GLU A 89 6.08 -6.49 -14.75
N TRP A 90 6.77 -5.89 -13.79
CA TRP A 90 7.70 -6.61 -12.89
C TRP A 90 7.19 -6.79 -11.46
N PHE A 91 6.15 -6.06 -11.08
CA PHE A 91 5.62 -6.04 -9.71
C PHE A 91 4.14 -5.71 -9.73
N TYR A 92 3.49 -5.85 -8.58
CA TYR A 92 2.17 -5.25 -8.35
C TYR A 92 2.24 -4.25 -7.21
N SER A 93 1.27 -3.33 -7.19
CA SER A 93 1.10 -2.41 -6.08
C SER A 93 -0.29 -2.46 -5.49
N VAL A 94 -0.34 -2.33 -4.17
CA VAL A 94 -1.55 -2.09 -3.39
C VAL A 94 -1.53 -0.64 -2.95
N ILE A 95 -2.50 0.12 -3.43
CA ILE A 95 -2.68 1.53 -3.08
C ILE A 95 -3.87 1.64 -2.15
N VAL A 96 -3.68 2.26 -0.98
CA VAL A 96 -4.75 2.55 -0.04
C VAL A 96 -4.95 4.05 0.07
N THR A 97 -6.18 4.51 -0.15
CA THR A 97 -6.56 5.92 0.00
C THR A 97 -7.77 6.04 0.90
N PRO A 98 -7.86 7.07 1.76
CA PRO A 98 -9.14 7.44 2.36
C PRO A 98 -10.14 7.77 1.25
N LYS A 99 -11.36 7.23 1.35
CA LYS A 99 -12.50 7.84 0.66
C LYS A 99 -12.87 9.04 1.50
N ASN A 100 -12.52 10.25 1.03
CA ASN A 100 -12.99 11.49 1.65
C ASN A 100 -14.51 11.40 1.88
N LYS A 101 -14.96 11.94 3.02
CA LYS A 101 -16.39 12.09 3.33
C LYS A 101 -17.09 12.92 2.26
#